data_AF-A0A8T4UCX9-F1
#
_entry.id   AF-A0A8T4UCX9-F1
#
_cell.length_a   1.000
_cell.length_b   1.000
_cell.length_c   1.000
_cell.angle_alpha   90.00
_cell.angle_beta   90.00
_cell.angle_gamma   90.00
#
_symmetry.space_group_name_H-M   'P 1'
#
loop_
_entity.id
_entity.type
_entity.pdbx_description
1 polymer ?
#
loop_
_entity_poly.entity_id
_entity_poly.type
_entity_poly.pdbx_seq_one_letter_code
_entity_poly.pdbx_strand_id
1 'polypeptide(L)'
;MQKEKHNVNLKKLLKFRVLFLLFWILVSIIAINPKFNAQGVAIKGIENNSTAALAGMTYDSSRTPTNLEKIIAINNEEVKNIQDYNNILSKIGNSEVIRVKTDKNEYVMIKTEDLGIDISEVQKNNLRKGLDLQGGTRVVLEPQEKLTDQEVQDLISTMENRLNVYGLSDLKIRQSKDLSGNTFIVVEIAGASQEEVRELIAGEGKFEAKIGNDVVFAGGKKDVTFVCREDGTCSGIRQCSEFEGGYQCTFEFQIKLSQEAARKHAEVTSKLDANLSATGGYLSKPLDLYLDGILVDSLQISSSLKGQAATDIAISGPGIGSNRDNAIEDATKNMNKLQTVLITGSLPTKLNIVKIDTISPILGKAFFNNAFTVIIAAIIAVSLVVFIRYRDLKISLPIILISLSEIFITLGIAAIIKYNLDIAAIAGIIAAVGTGVTDQIIISDEIIKGKKEQATNFKDRIKRAFFVILVSWGAGVASMIPLLWAGAGLFTGFALTTIIGVSVGVFITRPAFAAIVENLEEN
;
A
#
# COMPACT_ATOMS: atom_id res chain seq x y z
N MET A 1 -36.01 51.64 -21.81
CA MET A 1 -34.92 50.66 -21.97
C MET A 1 -33.67 51.21 -21.28
N GLN A 2 -33.42 50.81 -20.04
CA GLN A 2 -32.11 50.97 -19.40
C GLN A 2 -31.67 49.58 -18.94
N LYS A 3 -30.67 49.03 -19.64
CA LYS A 3 -29.94 47.84 -19.19
C LYS A 3 -29.10 48.26 -18.00
N GLU A 4 -29.58 48.01 -16.78
CA GLU A 4 -28.70 48.01 -15.61
C GLU A 4 -27.71 46.85 -15.76
N LYS A 5 -26.42 47.20 -15.81
CA LYS A 5 -25.32 46.25 -15.71
C LYS A 5 -25.36 45.65 -14.31
N HIS A 6 -25.70 44.35 -14.21
CA HIS A 6 -25.46 43.49 -13.06
C HIS A 6 -23.98 43.49 -12.69
N ASN A 7 -23.55 44.47 -11.89
CA ASN A 7 -22.17 44.57 -11.41
C ASN A 7 -22.12 43.86 -10.06
N VAL A 8 -21.77 42.57 -10.09
CA VAL A 8 -21.60 41.74 -8.90
C VAL A 8 -20.53 42.36 -7.99
N ASN A 9 -20.93 42.85 -6.82
CA ASN A 9 -20.03 43.52 -5.89
C ASN A 9 -19.10 42.50 -5.20
N LEU A 10 -17.90 42.32 -5.77
CA LEU A 10 -16.90 41.31 -5.38
C LEU A 10 -16.53 41.35 -3.88
N LYS A 11 -16.58 42.54 -3.24
CA LYS A 11 -16.30 42.70 -1.80
C LYS A 11 -17.39 42.10 -0.89
N LYS A 12 -18.65 42.03 -1.33
CA LYS A 12 -19.75 41.39 -0.57
C LYS A 12 -19.73 39.86 -0.68
N LEU A 13 -19.22 39.31 -1.79
CA LEU A 13 -19.05 37.87 -2.00
C LEU A 13 -17.93 37.27 -1.13
N LEU A 14 -16.95 38.07 -0.74
CA LEU A 14 -15.85 37.72 0.17
C LEU A 14 -16.26 37.76 1.66
N LYS A 15 -17.46 37.29 2.02
CA LYS A 15 -17.82 37.03 3.43
C LYS A 15 -16.94 35.89 3.97
N PHE A 16 -16.63 35.91 5.28
CA PHE A 16 -15.76 34.92 5.96
C PHE A 16 -16.07 33.47 5.57
N ARG A 17 -17.34 33.11 5.40
CA ARG A 17 -17.79 31.75 5.01
C ARG A 17 -17.32 31.33 3.61
N VAL A 18 -17.34 32.25 2.65
CA VAL A 18 -16.87 31.98 1.28
C VAL A 18 -15.34 31.94 1.24
N LEU A 19 -14.67 32.81 2.01
CA LEU A 19 -13.22 32.75 2.17
C LEU A 19 -12.77 31.42 2.79
N PHE A 20 -13.53 30.91 3.78
CA PHE A 20 -13.26 29.62 4.41
C PHE A 20 -13.41 28.44 3.42
N LEU A 21 -14.42 28.47 2.55
CA LEU A 21 -14.53 27.51 1.44
C LEU A 21 -13.31 27.58 0.51
N LEU A 22 -12.93 28.78 0.07
CA LEU A 22 -11.78 28.97 -0.83
C LEU A 22 -10.46 28.51 -0.17
N PHE A 23 -10.30 28.73 1.13
CA PHE A 23 -9.17 28.21 1.90
C PHE A 23 -9.12 26.68 1.83
N TRP A 24 -10.23 25.99 2.05
CA TRP A 24 -10.27 24.53 1.97
C TRP A 24 -10.07 23.99 0.56
N ILE A 25 -10.54 24.70 -0.47
CA ILE A 25 -10.21 24.37 -1.87
C ILE A 25 -8.70 24.48 -2.08
N LEU A 26 -8.07 25.56 -1.61
CA LEU A 26 -6.62 25.74 -1.75
C LEU A 26 -5.83 24.65 -1.02
N VAL A 27 -6.21 24.34 0.22
CA VAL A 27 -5.63 23.22 1.00
C VAL A 27 -5.76 21.91 0.22
N SER A 28 -6.91 21.69 -0.42
CA SER A 28 -7.16 20.48 -1.22
C SER A 28 -6.32 20.43 -2.49
N ILE A 29 -6.10 21.57 -3.17
CA ILE A 29 -5.20 21.65 -4.33
C ILE A 29 -3.78 21.28 -3.91
N ILE A 30 -3.30 21.84 -2.79
CA ILE A 30 -1.97 21.57 -2.25
C ILE A 30 -1.84 20.09 -1.86
N ALA A 31 -2.85 19.54 -1.19
CA ALA A 31 -2.86 18.15 -0.74
C ALA A 31 -2.86 17.16 -1.91
N ILE A 32 -3.72 17.37 -2.91
CA ILE A 32 -3.83 16.53 -4.10
C ILE A 32 -2.57 16.66 -4.97
N ASN A 33 -1.94 17.83 -5.01
CA ASN A 33 -0.73 18.15 -5.79
C ASN A 33 -0.80 17.62 -7.24
N PRO A 34 -1.77 18.08 -8.06
CA PRO A 34 -1.93 17.58 -9.42
C PRO A 34 -0.75 17.96 -10.32
N LYS A 35 -0.16 16.96 -10.99
CA LYS A 35 0.93 17.07 -11.96
C LYS A 35 0.41 16.64 -13.34
N PHE A 36 0.23 17.60 -14.23
CA PHE A 36 -0.34 17.36 -15.56
C PHE A 36 0.67 16.77 -16.56
N ASN A 37 1.96 17.09 -16.41
CA ASN A 37 3.01 16.64 -17.32
C ASN A 37 4.09 15.85 -16.57
N ALA A 38 3.66 14.84 -15.82
CA ALA A 38 4.56 13.95 -15.12
C ALA A 38 5.11 12.89 -16.10
N GLN A 39 6.43 12.88 -16.30
CA GLN A 39 7.16 11.93 -17.14
C GLN A 39 8.29 11.31 -16.33
N GLY A 40 8.78 10.16 -16.76
CA GLY A 40 9.81 9.38 -16.08
C GLY A 40 9.27 8.09 -15.51
N VAL A 41 10.08 7.48 -14.65
CA VAL A 41 9.74 6.29 -13.89
C VAL A 41 10.06 6.55 -12.43
N ALA A 42 9.07 6.42 -11.53
CA ALA A 42 9.24 6.70 -10.12
C ALA A 42 9.94 5.55 -9.39
N ILE A 43 10.94 5.87 -8.58
CA ILE A 43 11.63 4.91 -7.72
C ILE A 43 10.79 4.68 -6.45
N LYS A 44 10.41 3.43 -6.22
CA LYS A 44 9.61 2.96 -5.08
C LYS A 44 10.40 2.21 -4.02
N GLY A 45 11.61 1.80 -4.36
CA GLY A 45 12.47 1.05 -3.48
C GLY A 45 13.83 0.94 -4.12
N ILE A 46 14.84 0.83 -3.27
CA ILE A 46 16.18 0.44 -3.66
C ILE A 46 16.53 -0.74 -2.78
N GLU A 47 16.81 -1.88 -3.38
CA GLU A 47 17.25 -3.07 -2.67
C GLU A 47 18.64 -2.80 -2.10
N ASN A 48 18.89 -3.16 -0.84
CA ASN A 48 20.22 -2.90 -0.27
C ASN A 48 21.27 -3.76 -0.98
N ASN A 49 22.48 -3.20 -1.13
CA ASN A 49 23.62 -3.83 -1.79
C ASN A 49 23.40 -4.25 -3.26
N SER A 50 22.29 -3.80 -3.86
CA SER A 50 22.11 -3.79 -5.31
C SER A 50 23.12 -2.87 -6.00
N THR A 51 23.28 -3.03 -7.32
CA THR A 51 24.11 -2.11 -8.13
C THR A 51 23.63 -0.67 -8.02
N ALA A 52 22.32 -0.43 -7.88
CA ALA A 52 21.77 0.88 -7.60
C ALA A 52 22.15 1.43 -6.21
N ALA A 53 22.05 0.62 -5.16
CA ALA A 53 22.44 1.01 -3.80
C ALA A 53 23.94 1.32 -3.70
N LEU A 54 24.78 0.49 -4.32
CA LEU A 54 26.23 0.68 -4.38
C LEU A 54 26.62 1.94 -5.15
N ALA A 55 25.80 2.35 -6.12
CA ALA A 55 25.95 3.62 -6.82
C ALA A 55 25.46 4.84 -6.01
N GLY A 56 24.98 4.63 -4.78
CA GLY A 56 24.52 5.67 -3.87
C GLY A 56 23.05 6.06 -4.03
N MET A 57 22.24 5.28 -4.76
CA MET A 57 20.80 5.48 -4.78
C MET A 57 20.21 5.18 -3.40
N THR A 58 19.29 6.03 -2.97
CA THR A 58 18.56 5.84 -1.70
C THR A 58 17.06 6.03 -1.93
N TYR A 59 16.25 5.29 -1.20
CA TYR A 59 14.81 5.44 -1.20
C TYR A 59 14.33 6.08 0.12
N ASP A 60 13.45 7.08 0.00
CA ASP A 60 12.85 7.79 1.12
C ASP A 60 11.34 7.55 1.13
N SER A 61 10.92 6.60 1.97
CA SER A 61 9.54 6.15 2.12
C SER A 61 8.61 7.21 2.71
N SER A 62 9.14 8.32 3.24
CA SER A 62 8.34 9.42 3.80
C SER A 62 7.72 10.31 2.71
N ARG A 63 8.27 10.27 1.49
CA ARG A 63 7.85 11.12 0.36
C ARG A 63 6.43 10.80 -0.10
N THR A 64 5.73 11.83 -0.55
CA THR A 64 4.43 11.67 -1.20
C THR A 64 4.58 11.07 -2.60
N PRO A 65 3.57 10.38 -3.14
CA PRO A 65 3.68 9.69 -4.43
C PRO A 65 4.13 10.59 -5.60
N THR A 66 3.74 11.87 -5.60
CA THR A 66 4.12 12.85 -6.63
C THR A 66 5.56 13.39 -6.50
N ASN A 67 6.18 13.20 -5.33
CA ASN A 67 7.50 13.74 -4.98
C ASN A 67 8.57 12.63 -4.85
N LEU A 68 8.22 11.38 -5.22
CA LEU A 68 9.20 10.32 -5.40
C LEU A 68 10.25 10.75 -6.43
N GLU A 69 11.48 10.29 -6.23
CA GLU A 69 12.56 10.50 -7.18
C GLU A 69 12.24 9.73 -8.46
N LYS A 70 12.48 10.35 -9.62
CA LYS A 70 12.10 9.77 -10.90
C LYS A 70 13.30 9.66 -11.81
N ILE A 71 13.45 8.49 -12.43
CA ILE A 71 14.39 8.25 -13.52
C ILE A 71 13.85 8.95 -14.76
N ILE A 72 14.66 9.82 -15.35
CA ILE A 72 14.31 10.64 -16.52
C ILE A 72 15.15 10.30 -17.75
N ALA A 73 16.33 9.68 -17.56
CA ALA A 73 17.15 9.20 -18.67
C ALA A 73 18.10 8.08 -18.25
N ILE A 74 18.47 7.23 -19.20
CA ILE A 74 19.54 6.22 -19.07
C ILE A 74 20.46 6.36 -20.28
N ASN A 75 21.76 6.55 -20.07
CA ASN A 75 22.75 6.74 -21.15
C ASN A 75 22.37 7.82 -22.19
N ASN A 76 21.76 8.91 -21.73
CA ASN A 76 21.20 10.02 -22.53
C ASN A 76 19.94 9.68 -23.36
N GLU A 77 19.43 8.45 -23.31
CA GLU A 77 18.09 8.12 -23.82
C GLU A 77 17.03 8.52 -22.79
N GLU A 78 16.02 9.29 -23.24
CA GLU A 78 14.95 9.80 -22.39
C GLU A 78 13.99 8.67 -21.97
N VAL A 79 13.66 8.61 -20.68
CA VAL A 79 12.71 7.65 -20.11
C VAL A 79 11.41 8.38 -19.80
N LYS A 80 10.30 8.06 -20.49
CA LYS A 80 9.00 8.71 -20.23
C LYS A 80 8.03 7.85 -19.44
N ASN A 81 8.18 6.55 -19.52
CA ASN A 81 7.33 5.54 -18.90
C ASN A 81 8.11 4.24 -18.67
N ILE A 82 7.49 3.24 -18.03
CA ILE A 82 8.14 1.96 -17.72
C ILE A 82 8.53 1.19 -19.00
N GLN A 83 7.76 1.31 -20.08
CA GLN A 83 8.09 0.64 -21.34
C GLN A 83 9.40 1.20 -21.93
N ASP A 84 9.60 2.51 -21.90
CA ASP A 84 10.84 3.14 -22.36
C ASP A 84 12.02 2.66 -21.51
N TYR A 85 11.85 2.63 -20.18
CA TYR A 85 12.86 2.12 -19.25
C TYR A 85 13.29 0.68 -19.59
N ASN A 86 12.32 -0.23 -19.74
CA ASN A 86 12.59 -1.63 -20.10
C ASN A 86 13.21 -1.77 -21.50
N ASN A 87 12.74 -0.96 -22.46
CA ASN A 87 13.27 -0.97 -23.83
C ASN A 87 14.71 -0.45 -23.90
N ILE A 88 15.10 0.53 -23.08
CA ILE A 88 16.46 1.05 -23.04
C ILE A 88 17.39 0.03 -22.39
N LEU A 89 17.01 -0.52 -21.23
CA LEU A 89 17.83 -1.51 -20.51
C LEU A 89 18.02 -2.82 -21.28
N SER A 90 17.04 -3.25 -22.08
CA SER A 90 17.16 -4.47 -22.90
C SER A 90 18.17 -4.36 -24.04
N LYS A 91 18.52 -3.14 -24.47
CA LYS A 91 19.57 -2.91 -25.50
C LYS A 91 20.99 -2.94 -24.92
N ILE A 92 21.14 -2.84 -23.60
CA ILE A 92 22.42 -2.68 -22.91
C ILE A 92 22.87 -4.05 -22.38
N GLY A 93 24.10 -4.45 -22.70
CA GLY A 93 24.69 -5.71 -22.24
C GLY A 93 24.90 -5.74 -20.73
N ASN A 94 24.78 -6.92 -20.10
CA ASN A 94 25.21 -7.09 -18.72
C ASN A 94 26.71 -6.76 -18.58
N SER A 95 27.12 -6.20 -17.45
CA SER A 95 28.47 -5.69 -17.16
C SER A 95 28.87 -4.40 -17.89
N GLU A 96 27.97 -3.76 -18.65
CA GLU A 96 28.23 -2.43 -19.21
C GLU A 96 27.98 -1.31 -18.20
N VAL A 97 28.71 -0.19 -18.32
CA VAL A 97 28.48 0.98 -17.47
C VAL A 97 27.27 1.76 -17.97
N ILE A 98 26.32 2.01 -17.08
CA ILE A 98 25.15 2.84 -17.33
C ILE A 98 25.15 4.09 -16.46
N ARG A 99 24.64 5.18 -17.04
CA ARG A 99 24.41 6.46 -16.38
C ARG A 99 22.91 6.66 -16.24
N VAL A 100 22.40 6.46 -15.04
CA VAL A 100 20.98 6.63 -14.70
C VAL A 100 20.80 8.04 -14.15
N LYS A 101 20.12 8.89 -14.90
CA LYS A 101 19.82 10.26 -14.51
C LYS A 101 18.43 10.33 -13.91
N THR A 102 18.33 10.87 -12.71
CA THR A 102 17.06 11.17 -12.03
C THR A 102 16.75 12.66 -12.06
N ASP A 103 15.58 13.04 -11.56
CA ASP A 103 15.20 14.45 -11.38
C ASP A 103 15.97 15.15 -10.24
N LYS A 104 16.85 14.43 -9.53
CA LYS A 104 17.67 14.97 -8.44
C LYS A 104 19.16 14.81 -8.69
N ASN A 105 19.57 13.61 -9.07
CA ASN A 105 20.97 13.19 -9.12
C ASN A 105 21.25 12.43 -10.41
N GLU A 106 22.52 12.14 -10.64
CA GLU A 106 22.96 11.24 -11.68
C GLU A 106 23.83 10.15 -11.05
N TYR A 107 23.49 8.90 -11.35
CA TYR A 107 24.12 7.72 -10.78
C TYR A 107 24.82 6.95 -11.90
N VAL A 108 26.03 6.49 -11.62
CA VAL A 108 26.81 5.66 -12.54
C VAL A 108 26.97 4.29 -11.90
N MET A 109 26.54 3.25 -12.62
CA MET A 109 26.54 1.88 -12.12
C MET A 109 26.83 0.90 -13.25
N ILE A 110 27.14 -0.34 -12.88
CA ILE A 110 27.29 -1.44 -13.83
C ILE A 110 25.91 -2.07 -14.01
N LYS A 111 25.49 -2.28 -15.26
CA LYS A 111 24.22 -2.94 -15.58
C LYS A 111 24.31 -4.41 -15.26
N THR A 112 23.45 -4.83 -14.34
CA THR A 112 23.14 -6.23 -14.02
C THR A 112 21.77 -6.60 -14.61
N GLU A 113 21.38 -7.86 -14.51
CA GLU A 113 20.04 -8.30 -14.92
C GLU A 113 18.96 -7.61 -14.08
N ASP A 114 19.16 -7.59 -12.76
CA ASP A 114 18.40 -6.76 -11.84
C ASP A 114 19.29 -5.65 -11.27
N LEU A 115 18.82 -4.41 -11.39
CA LEU A 115 19.51 -3.24 -10.83
C LEU A 115 19.18 -3.04 -9.34
N GLY A 116 18.21 -3.80 -8.80
CA GLY A 116 17.64 -3.63 -7.46
C GLY A 116 16.91 -2.30 -7.30
N ILE A 117 16.27 -1.82 -8.37
CA ILE A 117 15.44 -0.63 -8.37
C ILE A 117 13.98 -1.06 -8.53
N ASP A 118 13.20 -0.94 -7.46
CA ASP A 118 11.76 -1.08 -7.55
C ASP A 118 11.17 0.19 -8.20
N ILE A 119 10.45 0.01 -9.30
CA ILE A 119 9.97 1.08 -10.15
C ILE A 119 8.45 1.10 -10.28
N SER A 120 7.90 2.29 -10.52
CA SER A 120 6.48 2.45 -10.81
C SER A 120 6.18 3.62 -11.74
N GLU A 121 4.97 3.61 -12.27
CA GLU A 121 4.45 4.73 -13.05
C GLU A 121 4.39 5.99 -12.20
N VAL A 122 4.81 7.12 -12.78
CA VAL A 122 4.81 8.39 -12.07
C VAL A 122 3.39 8.81 -11.73
N GLN A 123 3.14 9.00 -10.44
CA GLN A 123 1.82 9.38 -9.96
C GLN A 123 1.53 10.85 -10.32
N LYS A 124 0.40 11.08 -10.98
CA LYS A 124 -0.05 12.42 -11.39
C LYS A 124 -0.68 13.23 -10.25
N ASN A 125 -0.96 12.61 -9.11
CA ASN A 125 -1.49 13.27 -7.92
C ASN A 125 -1.23 12.40 -6.68
N ASN A 126 -1.52 12.93 -5.51
CA ASN A 126 -1.36 12.24 -4.23
C ASN A 126 -2.57 11.37 -3.83
N LEU A 127 -3.59 11.24 -4.68
CA LEU A 127 -4.71 10.36 -4.40
C LEU A 127 -4.28 8.92 -4.58
N ARG A 128 -4.34 8.15 -3.50
CA ARG A 128 -4.04 6.73 -3.55
C ARG A 128 -5.27 5.99 -4.02
N LYS A 129 -5.09 5.03 -4.91
CA LYS A 129 -6.16 4.18 -5.41
C LYS A 129 -6.22 2.91 -4.58
N GLY A 130 -7.43 2.41 -4.34
CA GLY A 130 -7.69 1.13 -3.73
C GLY A 130 -7.52 -0.02 -4.72
N LEU A 131 -7.56 -1.25 -4.19
CA LEU A 131 -7.37 -2.47 -4.95
C LEU A 131 -8.31 -2.55 -6.16
N ASP A 132 -9.58 -2.20 -5.97
CA ASP A 132 -10.60 -2.27 -7.02
C ASP A 132 -10.31 -1.40 -8.25
N LEU A 133 -9.47 -0.37 -8.09
CA LEU A 133 -9.10 0.57 -9.16
C LEU A 133 -7.70 0.30 -9.73
N GLN A 134 -6.84 -0.42 -8.99
CA GLN A 134 -5.47 -0.74 -9.40
C GLN A 134 -5.32 -2.18 -9.89
N GLY A 135 -6.14 -3.10 -9.39
CA GLY A 135 -5.95 -4.54 -9.48
C GLY A 135 -4.99 -5.07 -8.41
N GLY A 136 -5.12 -6.36 -8.12
CA GLY A 136 -4.34 -7.13 -7.14
C GLY A 136 -5.22 -8.10 -6.36
N THR A 137 -4.69 -8.59 -5.24
CA THR A 137 -5.34 -9.60 -4.39
C THR A 137 -5.59 -9.05 -2.99
N ARG A 138 -6.80 -9.27 -2.47
CA ARG A 138 -7.19 -9.05 -1.06
C ARG A 138 -7.40 -10.39 -0.41
N VAL A 139 -6.77 -10.60 0.73
CA VAL A 139 -6.94 -11.78 1.57
C VAL A 139 -7.45 -11.36 2.94
N VAL A 140 -8.52 -12.01 3.41
CA VAL A 140 -9.04 -11.86 4.76
C VAL A 140 -8.64 -13.10 5.54
N LEU A 141 -7.87 -12.89 6.60
CA LEU A 141 -7.30 -13.91 7.45
C LEU A 141 -7.93 -13.85 8.83
N GLU A 142 -8.19 -15.00 9.43
CA GLU A 142 -8.66 -15.12 10.80
C GLU A 142 -7.64 -15.94 11.62
N PRO A 143 -7.05 -15.35 12.67
CA PRO A 143 -6.26 -16.10 13.64
C PRO A 143 -7.06 -17.25 14.25
N GLN A 144 -6.47 -18.45 14.33
CA GLN A 144 -7.12 -19.60 14.98
C GLN A 144 -7.31 -19.38 16.49
N GLU A 145 -6.42 -18.61 17.11
CA GLU A 145 -6.48 -18.27 18.52
C GLU A 145 -6.73 -16.78 18.71
N LYS A 146 -7.33 -16.42 19.86
CA LYS A 146 -7.52 -15.02 20.22
C LYS A 146 -6.16 -14.41 20.56
N LEU A 147 -5.75 -13.45 19.75
CA LEU A 147 -4.52 -12.69 19.95
C LEU A 147 -4.76 -11.43 20.79
N THR A 148 -3.78 -11.10 21.61
CA THR A 148 -3.64 -9.77 22.22
C THR A 148 -3.32 -8.72 21.15
N ASP A 149 -3.58 -7.44 21.43
CA ASP A 149 -3.29 -6.38 20.46
C ASP A 149 -1.79 -6.30 20.11
N GLN A 150 -0.89 -6.66 21.05
CA GLN A 150 0.55 -6.75 20.78
C GLN A 150 0.89 -7.88 19.82
N GLU A 151 0.33 -9.09 20.04
CA GLU A 151 0.55 -10.23 19.14
C GLU A 151 -0.01 -9.97 17.74
N VAL A 152 -1.10 -9.19 17.63
CA VAL A 152 -1.60 -8.73 16.33
C VAL A 152 -0.61 -7.79 15.65
N GLN A 153 0.01 -6.85 16.36
CA GLN A 153 1.04 -5.99 15.77
C GLN A 153 2.26 -6.80 15.34
N ASP A 154 2.69 -7.75 16.16
CA ASP A 154 3.80 -8.63 15.84
C ASP A 154 3.46 -9.47 14.59
N LEU A 155 2.27 -10.05 14.53
CA LEU A 155 1.75 -10.78 13.36
C LEU A 155 1.77 -9.91 12.09
N ILE A 156 1.26 -8.68 12.16
CA ILE A 156 1.26 -7.73 11.03
C ILE A 156 2.68 -7.44 10.58
N SER A 157 3.59 -7.15 11.51
CA SER A 157 4.99 -6.84 11.20
C SER A 157 5.73 -8.03 10.57
N THR A 158 5.46 -9.25 11.03
CA THR A 158 6.04 -10.48 10.48
C THR A 158 5.51 -10.75 9.08
N MET A 159 4.19 -10.57 8.85
CA MET A 159 3.61 -10.70 7.51
C MET A 159 4.13 -9.63 6.54
N GLU A 160 4.26 -8.38 6.98
CA GLU A 160 4.81 -7.29 6.17
C GLU A 160 6.25 -7.61 5.76
N ASN A 161 7.10 -7.99 6.72
CA ASN A 161 8.47 -8.42 6.44
C ASN A 161 8.52 -9.61 5.49
N ARG A 162 7.70 -10.64 5.72
CA ARG A 162 7.66 -11.83 4.86
C ARG A 162 7.27 -11.45 3.43
N LEU A 163 6.18 -10.72 3.24
CA LEU A 163 5.68 -10.37 1.90
C LEU A 163 6.65 -9.42 1.17
N ASN A 164 7.25 -8.45 1.87
CA ASN A 164 8.29 -7.58 1.29
C ASN A 164 9.49 -8.39 0.76
N VAL A 165 9.89 -9.43 1.48
CA VAL A 165 11.04 -10.26 1.07
C VAL A 165 10.76 -11.07 -0.20
N TYR A 166 9.50 -11.41 -0.46
CA TYR A 166 9.10 -12.03 -1.72
C TYR A 166 8.94 -11.02 -2.87
N GLY A 167 9.39 -9.77 -2.70
CA GLY A 167 9.35 -8.74 -3.73
C GLY A 167 7.96 -8.15 -3.95
N LEU A 168 7.02 -8.41 -3.03
CA LEU A 168 5.68 -7.82 -3.11
C LEU A 168 5.70 -6.42 -2.52
N SER A 169 5.59 -5.42 -3.38
CA SER A 169 5.48 -4.00 -3.01
C SER A 169 4.01 -3.53 -2.90
N ASP A 170 3.78 -2.35 -2.33
CA ASP A 170 2.45 -1.75 -2.11
C ASP A 170 1.48 -2.60 -1.23
N LEU A 171 2.04 -3.30 -0.24
CA LEU A 171 1.29 -4.07 0.74
C LEU A 171 0.47 -3.16 1.67
N LYS A 172 -0.74 -3.59 2.00
CA LYS A 172 -1.56 -2.98 3.05
C LYS A 172 -2.11 -4.06 3.94
N ILE A 173 -1.60 -4.10 5.16
CA ILE A 173 -2.05 -5.03 6.18
C ILE A 173 -2.78 -4.22 7.24
N ARG A 174 -4.04 -4.58 7.51
CA ARG A 174 -4.88 -3.91 8.51
C ARG A 174 -5.62 -4.90 9.37
N GLN A 175 -5.78 -4.56 10.64
CA GLN A 175 -6.67 -5.27 11.54
C GLN A 175 -8.12 -4.80 11.30
N SER A 176 -9.06 -5.75 11.32
CA SER A 176 -10.49 -5.50 11.39
C SER A 176 -11.07 -6.33 12.53
N LYS A 177 -12.08 -5.82 13.23
CA LYS A 177 -12.83 -6.56 14.24
C LYS A 177 -14.30 -6.57 13.83
N ASP A 178 -14.97 -7.71 13.93
CA ASP A 178 -16.42 -7.75 13.77
C ASP A 178 -17.15 -7.31 15.05
N LEU A 179 -18.48 -7.21 14.98
CA LEU A 179 -19.33 -6.87 16.13
C LEU A 179 -19.33 -7.97 17.21
N SER A 180 -18.88 -9.17 16.89
CA SER A 180 -18.76 -10.32 17.80
C SER A 180 -17.41 -10.33 18.54
N GLY A 181 -16.48 -9.46 18.16
CA GLY A 181 -15.13 -9.36 18.72
C GLY A 181 -14.10 -10.29 18.07
N ASN A 182 -14.42 -10.96 16.96
CA ASN A 182 -13.46 -11.74 16.19
C ASN A 182 -12.50 -10.80 15.45
N THR A 183 -11.21 -11.15 15.46
CA THR A 183 -10.17 -10.36 14.81
C THR A 183 -9.88 -10.93 13.43
N PHE A 184 -9.85 -10.06 12.43
CA PHE A 184 -9.47 -10.38 11.08
C PHE A 184 -8.24 -9.56 10.69
N ILE A 185 -7.33 -10.16 9.94
CA ILE A 185 -6.24 -9.45 9.29
C ILE A 185 -6.54 -9.40 7.80
N VAL A 186 -6.70 -8.18 7.28
CA VAL A 186 -6.92 -7.95 5.86
C VAL A 186 -5.60 -7.55 5.24
N VAL A 187 -5.13 -8.36 4.30
CA VAL A 187 -3.91 -8.15 3.51
C VAL A 187 -4.33 -7.79 2.09
N GLU A 188 -3.97 -6.60 1.61
CA GLU A 188 -4.15 -6.20 0.22
C GLU A 188 -2.78 -6.05 -0.44
N ILE A 189 -2.63 -6.68 -1.60
CA ILE A 189 -1.39 -6.71 -2.37
C ILE A 189 -1.71 -6.28 -3.78
N ALA A 190 -1.18 -5.11 -4.19
CA ALA A 190 -1.40 -4.60 -5.52
C ALA A 190 -0.66 -5.46 -6.55
N GLY A 191 -1.31 -5.80 -7.67
CA GLY A 191 -0.68 -6.53 -8.78
C GLY A 191 -0.38 -8.01 -8.57
N ALA A 192 -0.44 -8.55 -7.34
CA ALA A 192 -0.17 -9.96 -7.07
C ALA A 192 -1.34 -10.89 -7.43
N SER A 193 -1.02 -12.12 -7.85
CA SER A 193 -2.01 -13.17 -8.15
C SER A 193 -2.51 -13.91 -6.90
N GLN A 194 -3.65 -14.60 -7.00
CA GLN A 194 -4.19 -15.35 -5.86
C GLN A 194 -3.24 -16.46 -5.40
N GLU A 195 -2.61 -17.14 -6.36
CA GLU A 195 -1.70 -18.26 -6.15
C GLU A 195 -0.44 -17.81 -5.43
N GLU A 196 0.20 -16.73 -5.90
CA GLU A 196 1.36 -16.10 -5.24
C GLU A 196 1.03 -15.77 -3.79
N VAL A 197 -0.08 -15.09 -3.53
CA VAL A 197 -0.42 -14.65 -2.17
C VAL A 197 -0.78 -15.83 -1.26
N ARG A 198 -1.46 -16.86 -1.79
CA ARG A 198 -1.84 -18.03 -1.00
C ARG A 198 -0.63 -18.80 -0.50
N GLU A 199 0.38 -19.03 -1.34
CA GLU A 199 1.61 -19.74 -0.93
C GLU A 199 2.37 -18.99 0.16
N LEU A 200 2.36 -17.66 0.11
CA LEU A 200 3.09 -16.82 1.05
C LEU A 200 2.40 -16.65 2.41
N ILE A 201 1.08 -16.82 2.47
CA ILE A 201 0.27 -16.56 3.66
C ILE A 201 -0.28 -17.85 4.31
N ALA A 202 -0.38 -18.96 3.58
CA ALA A 202 -1.02 -20.18 4.09
C ALA A 202 -0.22 -20.95 5.17
N GLY A 203 1.10 -20.74 5.26
CA GLY A 203 1.97 -21.43 6.23
C GLY A 203 2.29 -20.58 7.45
N GLU A 204 2.32 -21.20 8.65
CA GLU A 204 2.80 -20.56 9.89
C GLU A 204 4.27 -20.15 9.75
N GLY A 205 5.04 -20.82 8.89
CA GLY A 205 6.45 -20.54 8.69
C GLY A 205 7.31 -21.00 9.85
N LYS A 206 6.85 -22.00 10.62
CA LYS A 206 7.56 -22.54 11.78
C LYS A 206 8.80 -23.28 11.36
N PHE A 207 9.95 -22.62 11.53
CA PHE A 207 11.26 -23.20 11.25
C PHE A 207 11.86 -23.86 12.47
N GLU A 208 12.28 -25.12 12.30
CA GLU A 208 12.99 -25.89 13.32
C GLU A 208 14.22 -26.55 12.68
N ALA A 209 15.40 -26.26 13.20
CA ALA A 209 16.60 -27.02 12.88
C ALA A 209 16.74 -28.16 13.90
N LYS A 210 16.81 -29.41 13.43
CA LYS A 210 16.87 -30.62 14.25
C LYS A 210 18.13 -31.41 13.96
N ILE A 211 18.66 -32.06 14.99
CA ILE A 211 19.69 -33.10 14.81
C ILE A 211 19.12 -34.40 15.37
N GLY A 212 18.74 -35.32 14.47
CA GLY A 212 17.87 -36.43 14.87
C GLY A 212 16.51 -35.90 15.35
N ASN A 213 16.15 -36.19 16.60
CA ASN A 213 14.86 -35.75 17.17
C ASN A 213 14.96 -34.45 17.98
N ASP A 214 16.17 -33.93 18.21
CA ASP A 214 16.38 -32.77 19.07
C ASP A 214 16.35 -31.47 18.25
N VAL A 215 15.39 -30.58 18.55
CA VAL A 215 15.37 -29.21 18.00
C VAL A 215 16.54 -28.44 18.60
N VAL A 216 17.52 -28.06 17.81
CA VAL A 216 18.71 -27.33 18.28
C VAL A 216 18.52 -25.81 18.26
N PHE A 217 17.77 -25.28 17.30
CA PHE A 217 17.33 -23.89 17.26
C PHE A 217 16.10 -23.71 16.36
N ALA A 218 15.32 -22.66 16.60
CA ALA A 218 14.19 -22.26 15.78
C ALA A 218 14.46 -20.94 15.03
N GLY A 219 13.65 -20.62 14.02
CA GLY A 219 13.71 -19.33 13.34
C GLY A 219 13.24 -18.18 14.22
N GLY A 220 13.64 -16.95 13.90
CA GLY A 220 13.27 -15.74 14.61
C GLY A 220 14.24 -15.33 15.72
N LYS A 221 14.04 -14.11 16.23
CA LYS A 221 15.01 -13.38 17.07
C LYS A 221 15.39 -14.05 18.40
N LYS A 222 14.62 -15.04 18.85
CA LYS A 222 14.87 -15.75 20.12
C LYS A 222 16.13 -16.63 20.03
N ASP A 223 16.23 -17.42 18.97
CA ASP A 223 17.32 -18.37 18.77
C ASP A 223 18.30 -17.91 17.69
N VAL A 224 17.82 -17.26 16.63
CA VAL A 224 18.63 -16.70 15.54
C VAL A 224 18.59 -15.17 15.66
N THR A 225 19.64 -14.63 16.26
CA THR A 225 19.74 -13.19 16.58
C THR A 225 20.16 -12.33 15.39
N PHE A 226 20.82 -12.93 14.41
CA PHE A 226 21.26 -12.26 13.18
C PHE A 226 21.35 -13.27 12.04
N VAL A 227 20.99 -12.82 10.84
CA VAL A 227 21.19 -13.55 9.60
C VAL A 227 21.90 -12.57 8.66
N CYS A 228 23.11 -12.93 8.21
CA CYS A 228 23.81 -12.17 7.20
C CYS A 228 23.03 -12.26 5.90
N ARG A 229 22.62 -11.10 5.40
CA ARG A 229 21.91 -10.92 4.15
C ARG A 229 22.48 -9.71 3.45
N GLU A 230 22.49 -9.75 2.12
CA GLU A 230 22.92 -8.66 1.25
C GLU A 230 24.42 -8.29 1.37
N ASP A 231 25.18 -8.75 2.37
CA ASP A 231 26.62 -8.49 2.50
C ASP A 231 27.46 -9.60 1.83
N GLY A 232 28.14 -9.26 0.73
CA GLY A 232 28.99 -10.19 -0.04
C GLY A 232 30.15 -10.81 0.75
N THR A 233 30.56 -10.20 1.87
CA THR A 233 31.60 -10.75 2.74
C THR A 233 31.12 -11.98 3.51
N CYS A 234 29.83 -12.04 3.87
CA CYS A 234 29.27 -13.10 4.69
C CYS A 234 28.04 -13.81 4.09
N SER A 235 27.59 -13.43 2.89
CA SER A 235 26.46 -14.03 2.16
C SER A 235 26.70 -13.98 0.65
N GLY A 236 26.43 -15.09 -0.07
CA GLY A 236 26.42 -15.10 -1.53
C GLY A 236 26.75 -16.46 -2.15
N ILE A 237 26.82 -16.48 -3.49
CA ILE A 237 27.24 -17.68 -4.25
C ILE A 237 28.77 -17.81 -4.19
N ARG A 238 29.26 -18.95 -3.71
CA ARG A 238 30.70 -19.20 -3.51
C ARG A 238 31.35 -19.92 -4.67
N GLN A 239 30.71 -20.96 -5.18
CA GLN A 239 31.29 -21.82 -6.20
C GLN A 239 30.21 -22.32 -7.15
N CYS A 240 30.51 -22.38 -8.45
CA CYS A 240 29.69 -23.07 -9.43
C CYS A 240 30.53 -24.10 -10.17
N SER A 241 29.99 -25.30 -10.36
CA SER A 241 30.63 -26.39 -11.08
C SER A 241 29.64 -27.04 -12.04
N GLU A 242 30.14 -27.42 -13.21
CA GLU A 242 29.39 -28.18 -14.19
C GLU A 242 29.37 -29.67 -13.80
N PHE A 243 28.24 -30.34 -14.02
CA PHE A 243 28.09 -31.78 -13.88
C PHE A 243 27.31 -32.34 -15.07
N GLU A 244 27.30 -33.66 -15.22
CA GLU A 244 26.62 -34.32 -16.34
C GLU A 244 25.10 -34.03 -16.28
N GLY A 245 24.64 -33.10 -17.13
CA GLY A 245 23.24 -32.67 -17.21
C GLY A 245 22.92 -31.27 -16.66
N GLY A 246 23.91 -30.48 -16.20
CA GLY A 246 23.67 -29.10 -15.79
C GLY A 246 24.79 -28.43 -15.00
N TYR A 247 24.44 -27.37 -14.28
CA TYR A 247 25.32 -26.63 -13.38
C TYR A 247 24.80 -26.71 -11.95
N GLN A 248 25.73 -26.80 -10.99
CA GLN A 248 25.44 -26.69 -9.57
C GLN A 248 26.21 -25.50 -9.00
N CYS A 249 25.51 -24.58 -8.34
CA CYS A 249 26.09 -23.46 -7.62
C CYS A 249 25.86 -23.61 -6.12
N THR A 250 26.85 -23.29 -5.30
CA THR A 250 26.78 -23.38 -3.85
C THR A 250 26.64 -21.98 -3.27
N PHE A 251 25.56 -21.73 -2.53
CA PHE A 251 25.42 -20.52 -1.72
C PHE A 251 26.03 -20.73 -0.35
N GLU A 252 26.41 -19.64 0.30
CA GLU A 252 26.81 -19.63 1.71
C GLU A 252 26.33 -18.33 2.36
N PHE A 253 25.84 -18.41 3.60
CA PHE A 253 25.60 -17.24 4.43
C PHE A 253 25.85 -17.51 5.92
N GLN A 254 26.18 -16.46 6.69
CA GLN A 254 26.43 -16.56 8.13
C GLN A 254 25.18 -16.24 8.96
N ILE A 255 25.02 -16.93 10.09
CA ILE A 255 24.01 -16.61 11.12
C ILE A 255 24.66 -16.46 12.49
N LYS A 256 23.99 -15.73 13.39
CA LYS A 256 24.34 -15.68 14.83
C LYS A 256 23.25 -16.30 15.68
N LEU A 257 23.58 -17.38 16.36
CA LEU A 257 22.73 -18.00 17.36
C LEU A 257 22.81 -17.24 18.70
N SER A 258 21.69 -17.26 19.44
CA SER A 258 21.69 -16.89 20.84
C SER A 258 22.58 -17.83 21.63
N GLN A 259 23.06 -17.38 22.80
CA GLN A 259 23.95 -18.20 23.62
C GLN A 259 23.27 -19.49 24.10
N GLU A 260 21.94 -19.46 24.31
CA GLU A 260 21.14 -20.62 24.68
C GLU A 260 21.06 -21.63 23.53
N ALA A 261 20.72 -21.17 22.31
CA ALA A 261 20.68 -22.00 21.11
C ALA A 261 22.06 -22.61 20.78
N ALA A 262 23.14 -21.82 20.87
CA ALA A 262 24.49 -22.29 20.65
C ALA A 262 24.92 -23.39 21.64
N ARG A 263 24.54 -23.25 22.92
CA ARG A 263 24.79 -24.29 23.94
C ARG A 263 24.00 -25.57 23.66
N LYS A 264 22.72 -25.44 23.29
CA LYS A 264 21.86 -26.58 22.94
C LYS A 264 22.42 -27.36 21.76
N HIS A 265 22.82 -26.63 20.71
CA HIS A 265 23.49 -27.21 19.55
C HIS A 265 24.76 -27.96 19.95
N ALA A 266 25.64 -27.33 20.75
CA ALA A 266 26.87 -27.96 21.24
C ALA A 266 26.61 -29.24 22.05
N GLU A 267 25.61 -29.23 22.93
CA GLU A 267 25.28 -30.40 23.75
C GLU A 267 24.84 -31.59 22.89
N VAL A 268 24.01 -31.35 21.88
CA VAL A 268 23.54 -32.38 20.96
C VAL A 268 24.69 -32.88 20.07
N THR A 269 25.50 -31.98 19.50
CA THR A 269 26.64 -32.39 18.64
C THR A 269 27.73 -33.11 19.40
N SER A 270 27.94 -32.82 20.70
CA SER A 270 28.94 -33.50 21.54
C SER A 270 28.77 -35.03 21.59
N LYS A 271 27.53 -35.50 21.44
CA LYS A 271 27.12 -36.91 21.50
C LYS A 271 27.28 -37.64 20.15
N LEU A 272 27.65 -36.93 19.08
CA LEU A 272 27.74 -37.49 17.73
C LEU A 272 29.17 -37.94 17.41
N ASP A 273 29.29 -38.99 16.62
CA ASP A 273 30.57 -39.44 16.07
C ASP A 273 31.02 -38.52 14.93
N ALA A 274 32.34 -38.43 14.72
CA ALA A 274 32.91 -37.64 13.63
C ALA A 274 33.47 -38.58 12.55
N ASN A 275 32.94 -38.48 11.33
CA ASN A 275 33.46 -39.18 10.17
C ASN A 275 34.54 -38.30 9.53
N LEU A 276 35.81 -38.60 9.82
CA LEU A 276 36.96 -37.83 9.35
C LEU A 276 37.40 -38.30 7.96
N SER A 277 37.54 -37.37 7.01
CA SER A 277 38.17 -37.58 5.70
C SER A 277 39.39 -36.65 5.55
N ALA A 278 40.24 -36.91 4.55
CA ALA A 278 41.43 -36.12 4.23
C ALA A 278 41.10 -34.66 3.82
N THR A 279 39.85 -34.38 3.45
CA THR A 279 39.35 -33.07 3.01
C THR A 279 38.49 -32.34 4.07
N GLY A 280 38.41 -32.86 5.29
CA GLY A 280 37.51 -32.38 6.35
C GLY A 280 36.62 -33.50 6.88
N GLY A 281 35.99 -33.29 8.03
CA GLY A 281 35.09 -34.28 8.64
C GLY A 281 33.69 -33.72 8.87
N TYR A 282 32.70 -34.60 8.80
CA TYR A 282 31.31 -34.27 9.15
C TYR A 282 30.85 -35.15 10.31
N LEU A 283 29.86 -34.67 11.07
CA LEU A 283 29.25 -35.46 12.13
C LEU A 283 28.35 -36.55 11.56
N SER A 284 28.14 -37.62 12.35
CA SER A 284 27.39 -38.80 11.93
C SER A 284 25.90 -38.55 11.68
N LYS A 285 25.36 -37.40 12.12
CA LYS A 285 24.01 -36.96 11.81
C LYS A 285 24.01 -35.57 11.18
N PRO A 286 23.12 -35.33 10.20
CA PRO A 286 22.95 -34.01 9.63
C PRO A 286 22.14 -33.09 10.55
N LEU A 287 22.12 -31.82 10.18
CA LEU A 287 21.18 -30.80 10.64
C LEU A 287 19.99 -30.77 9.67
N ASP A 288 18.89 -31.37 10.08
CA ASP A 288 17.64 -31.41 9.32
C ASP A 288 16.85 -30.13 9.55
N LEU A 289 16.52 -29.43 8.46
CA LEU A 289 15.77 -28.19 8.50
C LEU A 289 14.30 -28.50 8.21
N TYR A 290 13.42 -28.13 9.14
CA TYR A 290 11.98 -28.30 9.00
C TYR A 290 11.29 -26.95 8.84
N LEU A 291 10.30 -26.90 7.95
CA LEU A 291 9.37 -25.79 7.82
C LEU A 291 7.95 -26.32 7.97
N ASP A 292 7.21 -25.82 8.96
CA ASP A 292 5.85 -26.28 9.27
C ASP A 292 5.76 -27.82 9.47
N GLY A 293 6.83 -28.41 10.02
CA GLY A 293 6.94 -29.85 10.26
C GLY A 293 7.34 -30.69 9.04
N ILE A 294 7.50 -30.09 7.86
CA ILE A 294 7.98 -30.75 6.64
C ILE A 294 9.49 -30.58 6.56
N LEU A 295 10.22 -31.68 6.33
CA LEU A 295 11.66 -31.64 6.08
C LEU A 295 11.90 -30.90 4.75
N VAL A 296 12.57 -29.75 4.81
CA VAL A 296 12.86 -28.92 3.63
C VAL A 296 14.28 -29.07 3.12
N ASP A 297 15.24 -29.32 4.02
CA ASP A 297 16.64 -29.50 3.67
C ASP A 297 17.39 -30.29 4.75
N SER A 298 18.56 -30.82 4.42
CA SER A 298 19.41 -31.56 5.34
C SER A 298 20.88 -31.19 5.11
N LEU A 299 21.47 -30.51 6.09
CA LEU A 299 22.81 -29.95 6.00
C LEU A 299 23.81 -30.82 6.77
N GLN A 300 24.98 -31.05 6.20
CA GLN A 300 26.05 -31.73 6.92
C GLN A 300 26.68 -30.78 7.96
N ILE A 301 26.95 -31.29 9.15
CA ILE A 301 27.54 -30.51 10.24
C ILE A 301 29.05 -30.77 10.26
N SER A 302 29.85 -29.72 10.13
CA SER A 302 31.31 -29.83 10.24
C SER A 302 31.73 -30.44 11.59
N SER A 303 32.69 -31.35 11.57
CA SER A 303 33.22 -31.99 12.78
C SER A 303 33.85 -30.99 13.77
N SER A 304 34.26 -29.81 13.29
CA SER A 304 34.77 -28.73 14.15
C SER A 304 33.72 -28.19 15.12
N LEU A 305 32.43 -28.35 14.82
CA LEU A 305 31.32 -27.88 15.67
C LEU A 305 30.93 -28.90 16.77
N LYS A 306 31.63 -30.03 16.87
CA LYS A 306 31.36 -31.06 17.90
C LYS A 306 31.59 -30.50 19.31
N GLY A 307 30.52 -30.38 20.10
CA GLY A 307 30.63 -29.88 21.48
C GLY A 307 31.00 -28.40 21.61
N GLN A 308 31.06 -27.66 20.50
CA GLN A 308 31.41 -26.24 20.51
C GLN A 308 30.16 -25.38 20.51
N ALA A 309 30.03 -24.50 21.52
CA ALA A 309 28.98 -23.49 21.59
C ALA A 309 29.31 -22.30 20.69
N ALA A 310 29.36 -22.55 19.38
CA ALA A 310 29.59 -21.52 18.37
C ALA A 310 28.33 -20.68 18.18
N THR A 311 28.47 -19.37 18.36
CA THR A 311 27.40 -18.40 18.05
C THR A 311 27.36 -18.08 16.57
N ASP A 312 28.52 -18.00 15.91
CA ASP A 312 28.64 -17.68 14.50
C ASP A 312 28.72 -18.98 13.69
N ILE A 313 27.73 -19.23 12.83
CA ILE A 313 27.61 -20.45 12.03
C ILE A 313 27.47 -20.06 10.56
N ALA A 314 28.22 -20.73 9.68
CA ALA A 314 28.02 -20.65 8.23
C ALA A 314 27.06 -21.75 7.77
N ILE A 315 26.05 -21.37 6.99
CA ILE A 315 25.10 -22.25 6.32
C ILE A 315 25.41 -22.24 4.83
N SER A 316 25.54 -23.41 4.22
CA SER A 316 25.78 -23.56 2.79
C SER A 316 24.88 -24.62 2.18
N GLY A 317 24.45 -24.42 0.93
CA GLY A 317 23.63 -25.38 0.20
C GLY A 317 23.72 -25.22 -1.32
N PRO A 318 23.24 -26.21 -2.08
CA PRO A 318 23.29 -26.18 -3.54
C PRO A 318 22.08 -25.46 -4.16
N GLY A 319 22.26 -24.99 -5.39
CA GLY A 319 21.21 -24.71 -6.36
C GLY A 319 21.60 -25.28 -7.72
N ILE A 320 20.62 -25.81 -8.45
CA ILE A 320 20.84 -26.60 -9.66
C ILE A 320 20.07 -25.98 -10.82
N GLY A 321 20.71 -25.92 -11.99
CA GLY A 321 20.09 -25.39 -13.19
C GLY A 321 20.59 -26.09 -14.45
N SER A 322 19.78 -26.00 -15.51
CA SER A 322 20.15 -26.50 -16.85
C SER A 322 21.32 -25.74 -17.48
N ASN A 323 21.59 -24.53 -16.99
CA ASN A 323 22.75 -23.72 -17.33
C ASN A 323 23.23 -22.97 -16.07
N ARG A 324 24.39 -22.30 -16.17
CA ARG A 324 25.02 -21.59 -15.05
C ARG A 324 24.11 -20.52 -14.43
N ASP A 325 23.41 -19.77 -15.26
CA ASP A 325 22.59 -18.63 -14.79
C ASP A 325 21.35 -19.14 -14.03
N ASN A 326 20.67 -20.17 -14.56
CA ASN A 326 19.55 -20.83 -13.88
C ASN A 326 20.00 -21.46 -12.55
N ALA A 327 21.22 -22.00 -12.47
CA ALA A 327 21.76 -22.57 -11.23
C ALA A 327 22.08 -21.49 -10.18
N ILE A 328 22.54 -20.31 -10.63
CA ILE A 328 22.74 -19.14 -9.76
C ILE A 328 21.40 -18.63 -9.24
N GLU A 329 20.39 -18.53 -10.11
CA GLU A 329 19.04 -18.11 -9.74
C GLU A 329 18.44 -19.05 -8.69
N ASP A 330 18.48 -20.36 -8.93
CA ASP A 330 17.98 -21.38 -8.00
C ASP A 330 18.73 -21.33 -6.65
N ALA A 331 20.06 -21.24 -6.67
CA ALA A 331 20.86 -21.12 -5.45
C ALA A 331 20.54 -19.84 -4.66
N THR A 332 20.37 -18.72 -5.37
CA THR A 332 20.01 -17.43 -4.76
C THR A 332 18.61 -17.48 -4.16
N LYS A 333 17.65 -18.09 -4.86
CA LYS A 333 16.28 -18.30 -4.37
C LYS A 333 16.25 -19.17 -3.12
N ASN A 334 16.99 -20.27 -3.10
CA ASN A 334 17.09 -21.17 -1.93
C ASN A 334 17.75 -20.47 -0.74
N MET A 335 18.84 -19.74 -0.96
CA MET A 335 19.51 -18.92 0.05
C MET A 335 18.55 -17.89 0.65
N ASN A 336 17.91 -17.07 -0.19
CA ASN A 336 16.99 -16.03 0.24
C ASN A 336 15.80 -16.62 1.02
N LYS A 337 15.24 -17.74 0.55
CA LYS A 337 14.17 -18.46 1.25
C LYS A 337 14.58 -18.88 2.66
N LEU A 338 15.76 -19.49 2.82
CA LEU A 338 16.28 -19.89 4.13
C LEU A 338 16.54 -18.69 5.04
N GLN A 339 17.19 -17.65 4.52
CA GLN A 339 17.44 -16.40 5.26
C GLN A 339 16.14 -15.78 5.75
N THR A 340 15.11 -15.72 4.89
CA THR A 340 13.79 -15.16 5.22
C THR A 340 13.18 -15.87 6.41
N VAL A 341 13.10 -17.19 6.32
CA VAL A 341 12.48 -18.05 7.33
C VAL A 341 13.24 -17.96 8.67
N LEU A 342 14.56 -17.86 8.63
CA LEU A 342 15.41 -17.66 9.81
C LEU A 342 15.21 -16.26 10.43
N ILE A 343 14.98 -15.22 9.62
CA ILE A 343 14.74 -13.84 10.07
C ILE A 343 13.35 -13.67 10.67
N THR A 344 12.31 -14.07 9.93
CA THR A 344 10.92 -13.77 10.28
C THR A 344 10.39 -14.64 11.42
N GLY A 345 11.00 -15.82 11.61
CA GLY A 345 10.48 -16.82 12.55
C GLY A 345 9.09 -17.31 12.17
N SER A 346 8.42 -17.97 13.12
CA SER A 346 7.04 -18.43 12.97
C SER A 346 6.05 -17.28 13.19
N LEU A 347 4.94 -17.30 12.46
CA LEU A 347 3.76 -16.51 12.84
C LEU A 347 3.31 -16.93 14.25
N PRO A 348 2.82 -16.00 15.09
CA PRO A 348 2.40 -16.31 16.46
C PRO A 348 1.23 -17.31 16.54
N THR A 349 0.45 -17.43 15.46
CA THR A 349 -0.64 -18.40 15.33
C THR A 349 -0.84 -18.73 13.86
N LYS A 350 -1.36 -19.92 13.59
CA LYS A 350 -1.89 -20.28 12.28
C LYS A 350 -3.06 -19.37 11.89
N LEU A 351 -3.12 -19.01 10.62
CA LEU A 351 -4.15 -18.16 10.04
C LEU A 351 -5.06 -18.99 9.13
N ASN A 352 -6.37 -18.83 9.29
CA ASN A 352 -7.36 -19.36 8.38
C ASN A 352 -7.69 -18.33 7.32
N ILE A 353 -7.70 -18.75 6.05
CA ILE A 353 -8.13 -17.89 4.95
C ILE A 353 -9.66 -17.89 4.94
N VAL A 354 -10.26 -16.77 5.33
CA VAL A 354 -11.71 -16.56 5.32
C VAL A 354 -12.19 -16.23 3.91
N LYS A 355 -11.43 -15.38 3.21
CA LYS A 355 -11.80 -14.92 1.86
C LYS A 355 -10.56 -14.50 1.07
N ILE A 356 -10.56 -14.80 -0.22
CA ILE A 356 -9.62 -14.22 -1.19
C ILE A 356 -10.45 -13.58 -2.31
N ASP A 357 -10.22 -12.29 -2.56
CA ASP A 357 -10.78 -11.55 -3.68
C ASP A 357 -9.63 -11.08 -4.58
N THR A 358 -9.68 -11.41 -5.87
CA THR A 358 -8.65 -11.02 -6.83
C THR A 358 -9.26 -10.24 -7.98
N ILE A 359 -8.66 -9.09 -8.30
CA ILE A 359 -9.08 -8.22 -9.39
C ILE A 359 -7.88 -8.05 -10.32
N SER A 360 -8.01 -8.41 -11.59
CA SER A 360 -6.91 -8.21 -12.53
C SER A 360 -6.64 -6.72 -12.79
N PRO A 361 -5.39 -6.29 -13.04
CA PRO A 361 -5.08 -4.89 -13.35
C PRO A 361 -5.87 -4.33 -14.54
N ILE A 362 -6.18 -5.19 -15.53
CA ILE A 362 -7.00 -4.83 -16.69
C ILE A 362 -8.42 -4.46 -16.25
N LEU A 363 -9.01 -5.29 -15.39
CA LEU A 363 -10.34 -5.05 -14.86
C LEU A 363 -10.38 -3.82 -13.94
N GLY A 364 -9.35 -3.62 -13.12
CA GLY A 364 -9.21 -2.41 -12.29
C GLY A 364 -9.17 -1.13 -13.14
N LYS A 365 -8.43 -1.12 -14.24
CA LYS A 365 -8.41 -0.01 -15.21
C LYS A 365 -9.78 0.23 -15.85
N ALA A 366 -10.50 -0.85 -16.19
CA ALA A 366 -11.86 -0.75 -16.71
C ALA A 366 -12.83 -0.18 -15.67
N PHE A 367 -12.76 -0.63 -14.41
CA PHE A 367 -13.55 -0.08 -13.32
C PHE A 367 -13.25 1.40 -13.05
N PHE A 368 -11.98 1.80 -13.11
CA PHE A 368 -11.62 3.22 -13.01
C PHE A 368 -12.29 4.07 -14.10
N ASN A 369 -12.24 3.62 -15.36
CA ASN A 369 -12.87 4.34 -16.47
C ASN A 369 -14.40 4.38 -16.36
N ASN A 370 -15.01 3.27 -15.94
CA ASN A 370 -16.44 3.20 -15.71
C ASN A 370 -16.88 4.11 -14.55
N ALA A 371 -16.16 4.08 -13.43
CA ALA A 371 -16.43 4.95 -12.28
C ALA A 371 -16.33 6.44 -12.67
N PHE A 372 -15.31 6.81 -13.45
CA PHE A 372 -15.17 8.17 -13.98
C PHE A 372 -16.37 8.58 -14.85
N THR A 373 -16.83 7.67 -15.72
CA THR A 373 -18.01 7.90 -16.57
C THR A 373 -19.28 8.06 -15.75
N VAL A 374 -19.48 7.21 -14.73
CA VAL A 374 -20.64 7.26 -13.82
C VAL A 374 -20.67 8.58 -13.04
N ILE A 375 -19.54 9.04 -12.53
CA ILE A 375 -19.45 10.33 -11.81
C ILE A 375 -19.89 11.48 -12.73
N ILE A 376 -19.38 11.53 -13.97
CA ILE A 376 -19.77 12.57 -14.93
C ILE A 376 -21.26 12.50 -15.24
N ALA A 377 -21.79 11.30 -15.52
CA ALA A 377 -23.21 11.10 -15.79
C ALA A 377 -24.09 11.54 -14.61
N ALA A 378 -23.68 11.22 -13.37
CA ALA A 378 -24.39 11.64 -12.16
C ALA A 378 -24.39 13.17 -11.99
N ILE A 379 -23.24 13.83 -12.19
CA ILE A 379 -23.13 15.30 -12.12
C ILE A 379 -24.04 15.96 -13.16
N ILE A 380 -24.07 15.46 -14.40
CA ILE A 380 -24.93 15.98 -15.47
C ILE A 380 -26.41 15.78 -15.11
N ALA A 381 -26.79 14.58 -14.65
CA ALA A 381 -28.17 14.28 -14.27
C ALA A 381 -28.66 15.18 -13.13
N VAL A 382 -27.85 15.33 -12.07
CA VAL A 382 -28.12 16.23 -10.94
C VAL A 382 -28.26 17.67 -11.42
N SER A 383 -27.32 18.14 -12.24
CA SER A 383 -27.33 19.50 -12.79
C SER A 383 -28.60 19.78 -13.59
N LEU A 384 -29.04 18.81 -14.41
CA LEU A 384 -30.26 18.90 -15.20
C LEU A 384 -31.50 18.97 -14.31
N VAL A 385 -31.61 18.09 -13.30
CA VAL A 385 -32.76 18.08 -12.37
C VAL A 385 -32.86 19.40 -11.60
N VAL A 386 -31.74 19.91 -11.08
CA VAL A 386 -31.67 21.20 -10.39
C VAL A 386 -32.11 22.33 -11.33
N PHE A 387 -31.57 22.35 -12.57
CA PHE A 387 -31.94 23.37 -13.54
C PHE A 387 -33.41 23.32 -13.93
N ILE A 388 -33.99 22.14 -14.16
CA ILE A 388 -35.42 21.97 -14.47
C ILE A 388 -36.29 22.46 -13.31
N ARG A 389 -35.88 22.18 -12.07
CA ARG A 389 -36.63 22.52 -10.85
C ARG A 389 -36.69 24.02 -10.57
N TYR A 390 -35.58 24.74 -10.76
CA TYR A 390 -35.50 26.18 -10.46
C TYR A 390 -35.69 27.06 -11.68
N ARG A 391 -35.35 26.59 -12.88
CA ARG A 391 -35.36 27.34 -14.16
C ARG A 391 -34.61 28.68 -14.12
N ASP A 392 -33.76 28.87 -13.12
CA ASP A 392 -32.94 30.06 -12.93
C ASP A 392 -31.47 29.65 -12.77
N LEU A 393 -30.63 30.17 -13.66
CA LEU A 393 -29.18 29.95 -13.63
C LEU A 393 -28.53 30.58 -12.40
N LYS A 394 -29.11 31.63 -11.83
CA LYS A 394 -28.59 32.29 -10.61
C LYS A 394 -28.67 31.37 -9.39
N ILE A 395 -29.61 30.43 -9.35
CA ILE A 395 -29.75 29.45 -8.25
C ILE A 395 -29.08 28.13 -8.61
N SER A 396 -29.29 27.66 -9.85
CA SER A 396 -28.81 26.34 -10.27
C SER A 396 -27.28 26.28 -10.37
N LEU A 397 -26.62 27.34 -10.83
CA LEU A 397 -25.17 27.35 -11.01
C LEU A 397 -24.40 27.31 -9.67
N PRO A 398 -24.75 28.10 -8.64
CA PRO A 398 -24.15 27.96 -7.31
C PRO A 398 -24.31 26.56 -6.71
N ILE A 399 -25.47 25.89 -6.89
CA ILE A 399 -25.69 24.52 -6.40
C ILE A 399 -24.64 23.57 -7.01
N ILE A 400 -24.46 23.63 -8.33
CA ILE A 400 -23.50 22.78 -9.04
C ILE A 400 -22.06 23.09 -8.62
N LEU A 401 -21.67 24.37 -8.57
CA LEU A 401 -20.30 24.77 -8.22
C LEU A 401 -19.93 24.38 -6.78
N ILE A 402 -20.86 24.53 -5.83
CA ILE A 402 -20.63 24.14 -4.43
C ILE A 402 -20.53 22.63 -4.31
N SER A 403 -21.37 21.88 -5.04
CA SER A 403 -21.31 20.42 -5.06
C SER A 403 -19.99 19.91 -5.65
N LEU A 404 -19.47 20.52 -6.73
CA LEU A 404 -18.14 20.21 -7.27
C LEU A 404 -17.01 20.54 -6.29
N SER A 405 -17.12 21.67 -5.59
CA SER A 405 -16.16 22.08 -4.56
C SER A 405 -16.13 21.08 -3.39
N GLU A 406 -17.29 20.54 -3.01
CA GLU A 406 -17.43 19.52 -1.97
C GLU A 406 -16.73 18.20 -2.34
N ILE A 407 -16.91 17.72 -3.58
CA ILE A 407 -16.17 16.56 -4.10
C ILE A 407 -14.68 16.82 -4.00
N PHE A 408 -14.24 17.99 -4.49
CA PHE A 408 -12.84 18.34 -4.54
C PHE A 408 -12.21 18.44 -3.13
N ILE A 409 -12.92 19.03 -2.16
CA ILE A 409 -12.46 19.09 -0.76
C ILE A 409 -12.42 17.70 -0.13
N THR A 410 -13.41 16.85 -0.40
CA THR A 410 -13.44 15.47 0.11
C THR A 410 -12.24 14.67 -0.41
N LEU A 411 -11.90 14.82 -1.70
CA LEU A 411 -10.69 14.23 -2.29
C LEU A 411 -9.40 14.84 -1.68
N GLY A 412 -9.40 16.14 -1.39
CA GLY A 412 -8.31 16.82 -0.70
C GLY A 412 -8.02 16.22 0.67
N ILE A 413 -9.06 16.05 1.48
CA ILE A 413 -8.95 15.41 2.79
C ILE A 413 -8.46 13.98 2.64
N ALA A 414 -9.00 13.20 1.69
CA ALA A 414 -8.55 11.83 1.42
C ALA A 414 -7.04 11.78 1.08
N ALA A 415 -6.52 12.75 0.33
CA ALA A 415 -5.09 12.87 0.04
C ALA A 415 -4.26 13.18 1.32
N ILE A 416 -4.75 14.07 2.20
CA ILE A 416 -4.07 14.42 3.47
C ILE A 416 -3.93 13.20 4.36
N ILE A 417 -5.01 12.45 4.56
CA ILE A 417 -5.01 11.25 5.40
C ILE A 417 -4.42 10.02 4.69
N LYS A 418 -3.92 10.18 3.45
CA LYS A 418 -3.35 9.12 2.61
C LYS A 418 -4.29 7.91 2.45
N TYR A 419 -5.60 8.17 2.34
CA TYR A 419 -6.61 7.12 2.19
C TYR A 419 -6.63 6.56 0.76
N ASN A 420 -6.88 5.25 0.63
CA ASN A 420 -6.97 4.59 -0.66
C ASN A 420 -8.41 4.59 -1.15
N LEU A 421 -8.67 5.27 -2.26
CA LEU A 421 -10.00 5.36 -2.87
C LEU A 421 -10.30 4.08 -3.64
N ASP A 422 -11.16 3.23 -3.11
CA ASP A 422 -11.76 2.09 -3.80
C ASP A 422 -13.14 2.46 -4.39
N ILE A 423 -13.84 1.49 -4.99
CA ILE A 423 -15.16 1.75 -5.59
C ILE A 423 -16.18 2.12 -4.52
N ALA A 424 -16.11 1.50 -3.34
CA ALA A 424 -16.97 1.81 -2.20
C ALA A 424 -16.79 3.26 -1.74
N ALA A 425 -15.55 3.73 -1.62
CA ALA A 425 -15.21 5.11 -1.30
C ALA A 425 -15.78 6.11 -2.33
N ILE A 426 -15.70 5.79 -3.63
CA ILE A 426 -16.32 6.62 -4.69
C ILE A 426 -17.83 6.69 -4.52
N ALA A 427 -18.50 5.56 -4.25
CA ALA A 427 -19.94 5.53 -4.00
C ALA A 427 -20.32 6.40 -2.78
N GLY A 428 -19.48 6.40 -1.73
CA GLY A 428 -19.69 7.23 -0.55
C GLY A 428 -19.55 8.73 -0.82
N ILE A 429 -18.64 9.14 -1.72
CA ILE A 429 -18.54 10.53 -2.21
C ILE A 429 -19.79 10.92 -2.98
N ILE A 430 -20.28 10.05 -3.89
CA ILE A 430 -21.51 10.31 -4.65
C ILE A 430 -22.72 10.45 -3.72
N ALA A 431 -22.83 9.58 -2.70
CA ALA A 431 -23.88 9.68 -1.69
C ALA A 431 -23.81 11.00 -0.92
N ALA A 432 -22.61 11.43 -0.49
CA ALA A 432 -22.43 12.70 0.18
C ALA A 432 -22.88 13.89 -0.69
N VAL A 433 -22.52 13.89 -1.98
CA VAL A 433 -22.95 14.94 -2.93
C VAL A 433 -24.47 14.96 -3.13
N GLY A 434 -25.12 13.79 -3.15
CA GLY A 434 -26.58 13.71 -3.23
C GLY A 434 -27.28 14.39 -2.04
N THR A 435 -26.77 14.14 -0.82
CA THR A 435 -27.23 14.87 0.37
C THR A 435 -26.86 16.35 0.30
N GLY A 436 -25.68 16.66 -0.26
CA GLY A 436 -25.22 17.97 -0.75
C GLY A 436 -26.28 18.83 -1.39
N VAL A 437 -26.71 18.33 -2.54
CA VAL A 437 -27.69 18.99 -3.38
C VAL A 437 -29.04 19.10 -2.66
N THR A 438 -29.40 18.08 -1.87
CA THR A 438 -30.65 18.11 -1.09
C THR A 438 -30.65 19.24 -0.07
N ASP A 439 -29.57 19.41 0.70
CA ASP A 439 -29.43 20.51 1.66
C ASP A 439 -29.46 21.88 0.97
N GLN A 440 -28.79 22.00 -0.17
CA GLN A 440 -28.79 23.23 -0.97
C GLN A 440 -30.16 23.55 -1.54
N ILE A 441 -30.96 22.54 -1.90
CA ILE A 441 -32.36 22.68 -2.30
C ILE A 441 -33.20 23.19 -1.12
N ILE A 442 -33.04 22.62 0.08
CA ILE A 442 -33.76 23.08 1.28
C ILE A 442 -33.46 24.56 1.56
N ILE A 443 -32.19 24.96 1.51
CA ILE A 443 -31.78 26.36 1.68
C ILE A 443 -32.43 27.24 0.61
N SER A 444 -32.38 26.83 -0.66
CA SER A 444 -32.94 27.58 -1.78
C SER A 444 -34.47 27.73 -1.68
N ASP A 445 -35.18 26.65 -1.36
CA ASP A 445 -36.64 26.66 -1.23
C ASP A 445 -37.11 27.54 -0.06
N GLU A 446 -36.42 27.52 1.09
CA GLU A 446 -36.77 28.37 2.23
C GLU A 446 -36.54 29.87 1.90
N ILE A 447 -35.49 30.17 1.14
CA ILE A 447 -35.20 31.53 0.65
C ILE A 447 -36.29 31.99 -0.33
N ILE A 448 -36.64 31.18 -1.33
CA ILE A 448 -37.65 31.51 -2.35
C ILE A 448 -39.05 31.65 -1.74
N LYS A 449 -39.49 30.71 -0.89
CA LYS A 449 -40.79 30.78 -0.18
C LYS A 449 -40.88 32.05 0.64
N GLY A 450 -39.77 32.43 1.24
CA GLY A 450 -39.67 33.62 2.03
C GLY A 450 -40.06 34.93 1.33
N LYS A 451 -39.91 34.98 0.00
CA LYS A 451 -40.34 36.11 -0.85
C LYS A 451 -41.87 36.21 -0.97
N LYS A 452 -42.59 35.08 -0.91
CA LYS A 452 -44.04 35.04 -1.11
C LYS A 452 -44.84 35.40 0.14
N GLU A 453 -44.31 35.10 1.33
CA GLU A 453 -45.08 35.18 2.57
C GLU A 453 -44.78 36.41 3.45
N GLN A 454 -43.77 37.24 3.12
CA GLN A 454 -43.36 38.49 3.82
C GLN A 454 -43.26 38.47 5.38
N ALA A 455 -43.44 37.33 6.05
CA ALA A 455 -43.71 37.29 7.49
C ALA A 455 -42.53 36.89 8.41
N THR A 456 -41.38 36.46 7.88
CA THR A 456 -40.24 36.00 8.73
C THR A 456 -38.89 36.55 8.28
N ASN A 457 -38.03 36.89 9.25
CA ASN A 457 -36.68 37.43 9.01
C ASN A 457 -35.81 36.37 8.30
N PHE A 458 -35.01 36.79 7.30
CA PHE A 458 -34.11 35.91 6.53
C PHE A 458 -33.21 35.05 7.44
N LYS A 459 -32.73 35.63 8.54
CA LYS A 459 -31.90 34.92 9.53
C LYS A 459 -32.62 33.73 10.17
N ASP A 460 -33.90 33.85 10.47
CA ASP A 460 -34.67 32.78 11.12
C ASP A 460 -34.97 31.63 10.16
N ARG A 461 -35.21 31.95 8.89
CA ARG A 461 -35.37 30.99 7.79
C ARG A 461 -34.12 30.14 7.60
N ILE A 462 -32.97 30.80 7.47
CA ILE A 462 -31.68 30.11 7.37
C ILE A 462 -31.43 29.27 8.63
N LYS A 463 -31.73 29.79 9.83
CA LYS A 463 -31.57 29.02 11.07
C LYS A 463 -32.41 27.73 11.07
N ARG A 464 -33.66 27.78 10.59
CA ARG A 464 -34.51 26.59 10.45
C ARG A 464 -33.94 25.59 9.44
N ALA A 465 -33.52 26.05 8.26
CA ALA A 465 -32.89 25.19 7.26
C ALA A 465 -31.65 24.50 7.82
N PHE A 466 -30.77 25.24 8.50
CA PHE A 466 -29.56 24.69 9.11
C PHE A 466 -29.85 23.72 10.27
N PHE A 467 -30.94 23.92 11.02
CA PHE A 467 -31.37 22.95 12.03
C PHE A 467 -31.73 21.60 11.41
N VAL A 468 -32.53 21.59 10.33
CA VAL A 468 -32.89 20.37 9.59
C VAL A 468 -31.63 19.69 9.02
N ILE A 469 -30.74 20.47 8.41
CA ILE A 469 -29.47 19.98 7.85
C ILE A 469 -28.59 19.34 8.93
N LEU A 470 -28.45 19.98 10.09
CA LEU A 470 -27.62 19.47 11.18
C LEU A 470 -28.19 18.17 11.78
N VAL A 471 -29.52 18.07 11.93
CA VAL A 471 -30.18 16.84 12.39
C VAL A 471 -29.99 15.71 11.37
N SER A 472 -30.17 15.99 10.08
CA SER A 472 -29.94 15.04 8.99
C SER A 472 -28.48 14.56 8.96
N TRP A 473 -27.51 15.46 9.12
CA TRP A 473 -26.09 15.11 9.23
C TRP A 473 -25.80 14.22 10.43
N GLY A 474 -26.34 14.55 11.61
CA GLY A 474 -26.16 13.75 12.81
C GLY A 474 -26.68 12.32 12.64
N ALA A 475 -27.87 12.17 12.05
CA ALA A 475 -28.44 10.87 11.72
C ALA A 475 -27.61 10.12 10.66
N GLY A 476 -27.15 10.83 9.62
CA GLY A 476 -26.30 10.26 8.57
C GLY A 476 -24.98 9.74 9.11
N VAL A 477 -24.25 10.53 9.90
CA VAL A 477 -23.00 10.11 10.54
C VAL A 477 -23.24 8.93 11.47
N ALA A 478 -24.28 9.01 12.32
CA ALA A 478 -24.63 7.91 13.22
C ALA A 478 -24.91 6.60 12.47
N SER A 479 -25.57 6.67 11.30
CA SER A 479 -25.85 5.48 10.47
C SER A 479 -24.61 4.85 9.84
N MET A 480 -23.55 5.64 9.62
CA MET A 480 -22.31 5.18 8.99
C MET A 480 -21.31 4.57 9.98
N ILE A 481 -21.39 4.92 11.27
CA ILE A 481 -20.48 4.42 12.30
C ILE A 481 -20.40 2.88 12.31
N PRO A 482 -21.51 2.11 12.33
CA PRO A 482 -21.45 0.65 12.30
C PRO A 482 -20.77 0.08 11.05
N LEU A 483 -20.88 0.76 9.90
CA LEU A 483 -20.29 0.31 8.63
C LEU A 483 -18.77 0.43 8.61
N LEU A 484 -18.15 1.18 9.52
CA LEU A 484 -16.69 1.27 9.61
C LEU A 484 -16.04 -0.08 9.95
N TRP A 485 -16.76 -0.94 10.69
CA TRP A 485 -16.30 -2.27 11.11
C TRP A 485 -17.04 -3.42 10.43
N ALA A 486 -18.21 -3.16 9.83
CA ALA A 486 -19.00 -4.18 9.18
C ALA A 486 -18.27 -4.82 7.97
N GLY A 487 -18.52 -6.13 7.78
CA GLY A 487 -18.01 -6.87 6.62
C GLY A 487 -16.49 -6.94 6.53
N ALA A 488 -15.79 -7.08 7.65
CA ALA A 488 -14.32 -7.09 7.73
C ALA A 488 -13.66 -5.86 7.07
N GLY A 489 -14.32 -4.70 7.17
CA GLY A 489 -13.84 -3.44 6.61
C GLY A 489 -14.09 -3.25 5.12
N LEU A 490 -14.96 -4.06 4.50
CA LEU A 490 -15.39 -3.90 3.11
C LEU A 490 -16.18 -2.60 2.89
N PHE A 491 -16.95 -2.16 3.89
CA PHE A 491 -17.75 -0.94 3.82
C PHE A 491 -17.06 0.29 4.39
N THR A 492 -15.84 0.15 4.93
CA THR A 492 -15.10 1.25 5.55
C THR A 492 -14.88 2.41 4.58
N GLY A 493 -14.57 2.12 3.31
CA GLY A 493 -14.40 3.12 2.26
C GLY A 493 -15.64 3.98 2.07
N PHE A 494 -16.79 3.33 1.88
CA PHE A 494 -18.08 4.00 1.74
C PHE A 494 -18.41 4.84 2.98
N ALA A 495 -18.35 4.25 4.17
CA ALA A 495 -18.70 4.93 5.41
C ALA A 495 -17.80 6.14 5.67
N LEU A 496 -16.49 6.00 5.52
CA LEU A 496 -15.53 7.05 5.80
C LEU A 496 -15.70 8.24 4.83
N THR A 497 -15.80 7.98 3.52
CA THR A 497 -15.96 9.08 2.56
C THR A 497 -17.32 9.75 2.65
N THR A 498 -18.39 9.02 2.99
CA THR A 498 -19.69 9.62 3.28
C THR A 498 -19.62 10.50 4.53
N ILE A 499 -19.06 10.02 5.65
CA ILE A 499 -18.91 10.84 6.87
C ILE A 499 -18.13 12.11 6.59
N ILE A 500 -16.97 12.00 5.92
CA ILE A 500 -16.14 13.16 5.57
C ILE A 500 -16.92 14.10 4.65
N GLY A 501 -17.52 13.57 3.58
CA GLY A 501 -18.22 14.38 2.58
C GLY A 501 -19.39 15.16 3.16
N VAL A 502 -20.30 14.50 3.89
CA VAL A 502 -21.46 15.18 4.50
C VAL A 502 -21.00 16.19 5.57
N SER A 503 -19.92 15.90 6.32
CA SER A 503 -19.36 16.83 7.30
C SER A 503 -18.72 18.07 6.65
N VAL A 504 -17.91 17.88 5.60
CA VAL A 504 -17.40 18.97 4.75
C VAL A 504 -18.56 19.79 4.23
N GLY A 505 -19.61 19.11 3.82
CA GLY A 505 -20.85 19.70 3.41
C GLY A 505 -21.40 20.70 4.43
N VAL A 506 -21.83 20.19 5.58
CA VAL A 506 -22.51 20.97 6.62
C VAL A 506 -21.65 22.09 7.19
N PHE A 507 -20.36 21.85 7.42
CA PHE A 507 -19.50 22.81 8.11
C PHE A 507 -18.77 23.79 7.19
N ILE A 508 -18.58 23.46 5.91
CA ILE A 508 -17.82 24.29 4.96
C ILE A 508 -18.71 24.77 3.82
N THR A 509 -19.33 23.85 3.09
CA THR A 509 -19.93 24.18 1.79
C THR A 509 -21.33 24.81 1.91
N ARG A 510 -22.20 24.33 2.83
CA ARG A 510 -23.54 24.93 3.04
C ARG A 510 -23.48 26.36 3.60
N PRO A 511 -22.64 26.68 4.61
CA PRO A 511 -22.49 28.06 5.09
C PRO A 511 -22.04 29.02 3.99
N ALA A 512 -21.14 28.57 3.10
CA ALA A 512 -20.70 29.35 1.95
C ALA A 512 -21.83 29.51 0.92
N PHE A 513 -22.56 28.43 0.60
CA PHE A 513 -23.71 28.47 -0.30
C PHE A 513 -24.78 29.46 0.18
N ALA A 514 -25.17 29.39 1.44
CA ALA A 514 -26.15 30.33 2.02
C ALA A 514 -25.72 31.79 1.88
N ALA A 515 -24.41 32.08 2.07
CA ALA A 515 -23.87 33.43 1.89
C ALA A 515 -23.83 33.87 0.41
N ILE A 516 -23.61 32.94 -0.52
CA ILE A 516 -23.65 33.22 -1.97
C ILE A 516 -25.07 33.54 -2.40
N VAL A 517 -26.05 32.72 -2.00
CA VAL A 517 -27.45 32.93 -2.37
C VAL A 517 -27.99 34.22 -1.75
N GLU A 518 -27.67 34.53 -0.48
CA GLU A 518 -28.03 35.82 0.15
C GLU A 518 -27.57 37.03 -0.68
N ASN A 519 -26.33 37.01 -1.16
CA ASN A 519 -25.77 38.10 -1.98
C ASN A 519 -26.38 38.20 -3.39
N LEU A 520 -26.82 37.07 -3.96
CA LEU A 520 -27.48 37.02 -5.26
C LEU A 520 -28.94 37.51 -5.19
N GLU A 521 -29.50 37.63 -3.99
CA GLU A 521 -30.82 38.23 -3.78
C GLU A 521 -30.79 39.71 -3.41
N GLU A 522 -29.70 40.19 -2.80
CA GLU A 522 -29.50 41.62 -2.54
C GLU A 522 -29.18 42.46 -3.80
N ASN A 523 -28.90 41.83 -4.96
CA ASN A 523 -28.61 42.46 -6.26
C ASN A 523 -29.41 41.82 -7.39
#